data_AF-A0A3B9T081-F1
#
_entry.id   AF-A0A3B9T081-F1
#
_cell.length_a   1.000
_cell.length_b   1.000
_cell.length_c   1.000
_cell.angle_alpha   90.00
_cell.angle_beta   90.00
_cell.angle_gamma   90.00
#
_symmetry.space_group_name_H-M   'P 1'
#
loop_
_entity.id
_entity.type
_entity.pdbx_description
1 polymer ?
#
loop_
_entity_poly.entity_id
_entity_poly.type
_entity_poly.pdbx_seq_one_letter_code
_entity_poly.pdbx_strand_id
1 'polypeptide(L)'
;MKGFLYKELLQHKNTLIFCACMPFLITATLFVFIPINAGVNDAGFRDGLTELFDSRILPLVPVFAFFITGLMQSSLYQLDESKKWGFFAAAQPDGIRRSIYAKYVVCFLISIITLFSATIADMLLIMLDHLIRGTAMEEILSLSGVLPVMVFFQLFFRAVDYPFTVRFGTTRGAKVKIGIIAGAVLITCIYLLFGDLPEQLGDWFLAAAEFYQKVVEGKATDTVYLILGIFMWLAMGAYLLSYRISCKLYLKGVEQFEK
;
A
#
# COMPACT_ATOMS: atom_id res chain seq x y z
N MET A 1 -22.20 16.58 -5.41
CA MET A 1 -20.85 16.09 -5.02
C MET A 1 -20.70 15.98 -3.51
N LYS A 2 -20.97 17.05 -2.74
CA LYS A 2 -20.74 17.09 -1.28
C LYS A 2 -21.41 15.94 -0.49
N GLY A 3 -22.64 15.56 -0.83
CA GLY A 3 -23.37 14.50 -0.12
C GLY A 3 -22.73 13.11 -0.20
N PHE A 4 -22.33 12.65 -1.39
CA PHE A 4 -21.67 11.35 -1.56
C PHE A 4 -20.30 11.31 -0.90
N LEU A 5 -19.49 12.36 -1.07
CA LEU A 5 -18.19 12.44 -0.44
C LEU A 5 -18.29 12.47 1.10
N TYR A 6 -19.25 13.22 1.63
CA TYR A 6 -19.50 13.29 3.07
C TYR A 6 -19.92 11.92 3.64
N LYS A 7 -20.81 11.20 2.94
CA LYS A 7 -21.20 9.83 3.30
C LYS A 7 -19.97 8.91 3.38
N GLU A 8 -19.16 8.87 2.33
CA GLU A 8 -17.97 7.99 2.28
C GLU A 8 -16.97 8.32 3.39
N LEU A 9 -16.73 9.61 3.66
CA LEU A 9 -15.86 10.03 4.76
C LEU A 9 -16.39 9.61 6.13
N LEU A 10 -17.70 9.77 6.36
CA LEU A 10 -18.33 9.38 7.63
C LEU A 10 -18.29 7.87 7.83
N GLN A 11 -18.54 7.12 6.76
CA GLN A 11 -18.60 5.67 6.74
C GLN A 11 -17.21 5.04 6.93
N HIS A 12 -16.18 5.66 6.38
CA HIS A 12 -14.79 5.21 6.48
C HIS A 12 -13.94 5.97 7.49
N LYS A 13 -14.55 6.76 8.40
CA LYS A 13 -13.83 7.54 9.42
C LYS A 13 -12.89 6.68 10.28
N ASN A 14 -13.34 5.48 10.67
CA ASN A 14 -12.54 4.56 11.48
C ASN A 14 -11.36 4.01 10.68
N THR A 15 -11.58 3.71 9.40
CA THR A 15 -10.51 3.29 8.47
C THR A 15 -9.48 4.40 8.31
N LEU A 16 -9.90 5.66 8.16
CA LEU A 16 -9.00 6.81 8.06
C LEU A 16 -8.13 6.99 9.30
N ILE A 17 -8.74 6.94 10.49
CA ILE A 17 -8.01 7.04 11.76
C ILE A 17 -7.02 5.89 11.89
N PHE A 18 -7.46 4.67 11.58
CA PHE A 18 -6.61 3.49 11.67
C PHE A 18 -5.43 3.55 10.70
N CYS A 19 -5.63 4.00 9.45
CA CYS A 19 -4.54 4.21 8.50
C CYS A 19 -3.54 5.26 8.99
N ALA A 20 -4.00 6.30 9.69
CA ALA A 20 -3.12 7.32 10.29
C ALA A 20 -2.32 6.76 11.48
N CYS A 21 -2.90 5.89 12.30
CA CYS A 21 -2.21 5.30 13.46
C CYS A 21 -1.32 4.11 13.10
N MET A 22 -1.57 3.46 11.95
CA MET A 22 -0.96 2.19 11.58
C MET A 22 0.57 2.19 11.56
N PRO A 23 1.26 3.15 10.90
CA PRO A 23 2.72 3.21 10.93
C PRO A 23 3.28 3.24 12.36
N PHE A 24 2.67 4.04 13.24
CA PHE A 24 3.09 4.16 14.65
C PHE A 24 2.87 2.87 15.45
N LEU A 25 1.75 2.17 15.22
CA LEU A 25 1.46 0.91 15.91
C LEU A 25 2.50 -0.16 15.57
N ILE A 26 2.86 -0.30 14.29
CA ILE A 26 3.85 -1.31 13.87
C ILE A 26 5.22 -0.96 14.43
N THR A 27 5.62 0.31 14.41
CA THR A 27 6.87 0.73 15.06
C THR A 27 6.85 0.45 16.55
N ALA A 28 5.74 0.75 17.25
CA ALA A 28 5.61 0.51 18.69
C ALA A 28 5.69 -0.98 19.06
N THR A 29 5.09 -1.87 18.25
CA THR A 29 5.20 -3.31 18.50
C THR A 29 6.63 -3.81 18.47
N LEU A 30 7.46 -3.29 17.56
CA LEU A 30 8.86 -3.68 17.49
C LEU A 30 9.62 -3.24 18.73
N PHE A 31 9.35 -2.04 19.26
CA PHE A 31 9.93 -1.60 20.54
C PHE A 31 9.54 -2.47 21.73
N VAL A 32 8.34 -3.08 21.72
CA VAL A 32 7.90 -3.99 22.79
C VAL A 32 8.55 -5.37 22.68
N PHE A 33 8.85 -5.85 21.47
CA PHE A 33 9.50 -7.15 21.28
C PHE A 33 10.99 -7.17 21.64
N ILE A 34 11.67 -6.03 21.61
CA ILE A 34 13.10 -5.88 21.96
C ILE A 34 13.40 -6.27 23.42
N PRO A 35 12.75 -5.68 24.45
CA PRO A 35 13.05 -5.99 25.84
C PRO A 35 12.64 -7.42 26.23
N ILE A 36 11.71 -8.03 25.49
CA ILE A 36 11.29 -9.43 25.71
C ILE A 36 12.41 -10.40 25.34
N ASN A 37 13.17 -10.10 24.27
CA ASN A 37 14.27 -10.96 23.81
C ASN A 37 15.61 -10.62 24.47
N ALA A 38 15.85 -9.36 24.84
CA ALA A 38 17.14 -8.91 25.36
C ALA A 38 17.32 -9.06 26.89
N GLY A 39 16.27 -9.45 27.61
CA GLY A 39 16.28 -9.49 29.08
C GLY A 39 16.20 -8.08 29.70
N VAL A 40 15.72 -8.00 30.95
CA VAL A 40 15.30 -6.76 31.64
C VAL A 40 16.48 -5.85 32.06
N ASN A 41 17.70 -6.08 31.56
CA ASN A 41 18.86 -5.25 31.88
C ASN A 41 18.98 -4.05 30.93
N ASP A 42 19.22 -2.85 31.48
CA ASP A 42 19.35 -1.59 30.71
C ASP A 42 20.41 -1.66 29.60
N ALA A 43 21.50 -2.40 29.82
CA ALA A 43 22.54 -2.64 28.83
C ALA A 43 22.05 -3.55 27.69
N GLY A 44 21.29 -4.61 28.02
CA GLY A 44 20.72 -5.53 27.03
C GLY A 44 19.68 -4.85 26.14
N PHE A 45 18.87 -3.94 26.70
CA PHE A 45 17.90 -3.17 25.92
C PHE A 45 18.58 -2.24 24.91
N ARG A 46 19.67 -1.55 25.31
CA ARG A 46 20.44 -0.69 24.42
C ARG A 46 21.13 -1.49 23.32
N ASP A 47 21.73 -2.63 23.67
CA ASP A 47 22.42 -3.50 22.71
C ASP A 47 21.44 -4.17 21.73
N GLY A 48 20.23 -4.56 22.18
CA GLY A 48 19.19 -5.08 21.30
C GLY A 48 18.60 -4.02 20.36
N LEU A 49 18.53 -2.76 20.81
CA LEU A 49 18.15 -1.64 19.95
C LEU A 49 19.21 -1.38 18.88
N THR A 50 20.48 -1.31 19.26
CA THR A 50 21.56 -1.08 18.29
C THR A 50 21.64 -2.20 17.27
N GLU A 51 21.48 -3.47 17.66
CA GLU A 51 21.44 -4.60 16.72
C GLU A 51 20.30 -4.47 15.68
N LEU A 52 19.11 -4.02 16.09
CA LEU A 52 18.00 -3.82 15.15
C LEU A 52 18.22 -2.65 14.19
N PHE A 53 18.78 -1.55 14.68
CA PHE A 53 19.15 -0.44 13.80
C PHE A 53 20.27 -0.86 12.82
N ASP A 54 21.21 -1.73 13.23
CA ASP A 54 22.26 -2.29 12.36
C ASP A 54 21.72 -3.28 11.34
N SER A 55 20.67 -4.02 11.68
CA SER A 55 20.03 -4.98 10.76
C SER A 55 19.41 -4.33 9.52
N ARG A 56 19.26 -2.99 9.49
CA ARG A 56 18.57 -2.22 8.42
C ARG A 56 17.12 -2.63 8.19
N ILE A 57 16.55 -3.50 9.03
CA ILE A 57 15.15 -3.95 8.95
C ILE A 57 14.20 -2.88 9.50
N LEU A 58 14.64 -2.13 10.53
CA LEU A 58 13.80 -1.13 11.19
C LEU A 58 13.28 -0.02 10.27
N PRO A 59 14.09 0.56 9.35
CA PRO A 59 13.55 1.53 8.39
C PRO A 59 12.51 0.90 7.44
N LEU A 60 12.55 -0.41 7.13
CA LEU A 60 11.52 -1.05 6.28
C LEU A 60 10.12 -1.10 6.91
N VAL A 61 9.99 -0.79 8.19
CA VAL A 61 8.74 -0.95 8.96
C VAL A 61 7.61 -0.04 8.47
N PRO A 62 7.82 1.28 8.24
CA PRO A 62 6.88 2.14 7.54
C PRO A 62 6.39 1.58 6.19
N VAL A 63 7.20 0.81 5.46
CA VAL A 63 6.80 0.19 4.19
C VAL A 63 5.73 -0.88 4.42
N PHE A 64 5.80 -1.65 5.50
CA PHE A 64 4.77 -2.63 5.86
C PHE A 64 3.40 -1.99 6.12
N ALA A 65 3.37 -0.75 6.63
CA ALA A 65 2.13 -0.02 6.80
C ALA A 65 1.42 0.25 5.46
N PHE A 66 2.15 0.41 4.36
CA PHE A 66 1.56 0.54 3.02
C PHE A 66 0.89 -0.76 2.55
N PHE A 67 1.39 -1.93 2.92
CA PHE A 67 0.72 -3.18 2.58
C PHE A 67 -0.61 -3.33 3.34
N ILE A 68 -0.62 -3.06 4.65
CA ILE A 68 -1.82 -3.15 5.49
C ILE A 68 -2.89 -2.15 5.04
N THR A 69 -2.50 -0.89 4.82
CA THR A 69 -3.42 0.15 4.33
C THR A 69 -3.94 -0.20 2.94
N GLY A 70 -3.10 -0.80 2.08
CA GLY A 70 -3.51 -1.34 0.79
C GLY A 70 -4.61 -2.40 0.91
N LEU A 71 -4.54 -3.30 1.91
CA LEU A 71 -5.60 -4.28 2.17
C LEU A 71 -6.90 -3.59 2.59
N MET A 72 -6.84 -2.57 3.45
CA MET A 72 -8.02 -1.84 3.89
C MET A 72 -8.69 -1.06 2.76
N GLN A 73 -7.94 -0.52 1.80
CA GLN A 73 -8.51 0.17 0.64
C GLN A 73 -9.36 -0.76 -0.26
N SER A 74 -9.18 -2.08 -0.15
CA SER A 74 -10.01 -3.05 -0.88
C SER A 74 -11.42 -3.20 -0.31
N SER A 75 -11.64 -2.84 0.97
CA SER A 75 -12.95 -2.95 1.63
C SER A 75 -13.86 -1.74 1.39
N LEU A 76 -13.39 -0.66 0.74
CA LEU A 76 -14.17 0.54 0.45
C LEU A 76 -15.46 0.28 -0.34
N TYR A 77 -15.51 -0.80 -1.10
CA TYR A 77 -16.68 -1.18 -1.90
C TYR A 77 -17.67 -2.08 -1.14
N GLN A 78 -17.23 -2.77 -0.08
CA GLN A 78 -18.04 -3.79 0.62
C GLN A 78 -19.32 -3.23 1.23
N LEU A 79 -19.28 -2.00 1.74
CA LEU A 79 -20.41 -1.42 2.46
C LEU A 79 -21.54 -0.90 1.54
N ASP A 80 -21.28 -0.82 0.24
CA ASP A 80 -22.21 -0.26 -0.76
C ASP A 80 -22.76 -1.31 -1.73
N GLU A 81 -22.50 -2.60 -1.49
CA GLU A 81 -22.91 -3.72 -2.35
C GLU A 81 -24.38 -4.15 -2.15
N SER A 82 -25.29 -3.19 -2.11
CA SER A 82 -26.72 -3.47 -2.10
C SER A 82 -27.36 -3.00 -3.41
N LYS A 83 -28.28 -3.82 -3.96
CA LYS A 83 -29.04 -3.42 -5.16
C LYS A 83 -29.77 -2.09 -4.95
N LYS A 84 -30.36 -1.91 -3.77
CA LYS A 84 -31.09 -0.69 -3.40
C LYS A 84 -30.22 0.55 -3.54
N TRP A 85 -28.99 0.51 -3.02
CA TRP A 85 -28.04 1.62 -3.15
C TRP A 85 -27.59 1.82 -4.60
N GLY A 86 -27.30 0.73 -5.32
CA GLY A 86 -26.90 0.79 -6.72
C GLY A 86 -27.94 1.48 -7.61
N PHE A 87 -29.22 1.12 -7.48
CA PHE A 87 -30.31 1.74 -8.22
C PHE A 87 -30.63 3.16 -7.73
N PHE A 88 -30.50 3.45 -6.44
CA PHE A 88 -30.61 4.81 -5.91
C PHE A 88 -29.56 5.75 -6.53
N ALA A 89 -28.30 5.30 -6.59
CA ALA A 89 -27.21 6.04 -7.22
C ALA A 89 -27.41 6.20 -8.74
N ALA A 90 -28.05 5.23 -9.40
CA ALA A 90 -28.39 5.31 -10.83
C ALA A 90 -29.56 6.27 -11.13
N ALA A 91 -30.51 6.41 -10.20
CA ALA A 91 -31.68 7.26 -10.38
C ALA A 91 -31.37 8.76 -10.28
N GLN A 92 -30.26 9.15 -9.65
CA GLN A 92 -29.82 10.54 -9.58
C GLN A 92 -29.03 10.98 -10.83
N PRO A 93 -29.16 12.25 -11.27
CA PRO A 93 -28.37 12.79 -12.38
C PRO A 93 -26.88 12.74 -12.04
N ASP A 94 -26.10 12.08 -12.90
CA ASP A 94 -24.67 11.76 -12.69
C ASP A 94 -24.35 11.04 -11.37
N GLY A 95 -25.33 10.38 -10.73
CA GLY A 95 -25.13 9.75 -9.42
C GLY A 95 -24.08 8.64 -9.44
N ILE A 96 -24.06 7.82 -10.50
CA ILE A 96 -23.04 6.76 -10.70
C ILE A 96 -21.63 7.36 -10.75
N ARG A 97 -21.42 8.38 -11.60
CA ARG A 97 -20.11 9.03 -11.78
C ARG A 97 -19.63 9.65 -10.48
N ARG A 98 -20.55 10.26 -9.71
CA ARG A 98 -20.26 10.93 -8.43
C ARG A 98 -19.97 9.94 -7.30
N SER A 99 -20.71 8.83 -7.23
CA SER A 99 -20.50 7.79 -6.23
C SER A 99 -19.13 7.12 -6.40
N ILE A 100 -18.79 6.72 -7.64
CA ILE A 100 -17.49 6.11 -7.92
C ILE A 100 -16.36 7.13 -7.70
N TYR A 101 -16.55 8.38 -8.12
CA TYR A 101 -15.55 9.42 -7.92
C TYR A 101 -15.24 9.62 -6.44
N ALA A 102 -16.26 9.64 -5.58
CA ALA A 102 -16.07 9.77 -4.13
C ALA A 102 -15.20 8.63 -3.56
N LYS A 103 -15.37 7.39 -4.03
CA LYS A 103 -14.54 6.25 -3.60
C LYS A 103 -13.08 6.37 -4.05
N TYR A 104 -12.84 6.85 -5.27
CA TYR A 104 -11.48 7.13 -5.75
C TYR A 104 -10.82 8.26 -4.95
N VAL A 105 -11.55 9.33 -4.64
CA VAL A 105 -11.04 10.43 -3.79
C VAL A 105 -10.71 9.94 -2.39
N VAL A 106 -11.56 9.12 -1.76
CA VAL A 106 -11.30 8.57 -0.43
C VAL A 106 -10.11 7.61 -0.44
N CYS A 107 -9.98 6.77 -1.47
CA CYS A 107 -8.80 5.92 -1.65
C CYS A 107 -7.51 6.75 -1.74
N PHE A 108 -7.51 7.79 -2.57
CA PHE A 108 -6.37 8.69 -2.71
C PHE A 108 -6.03 9.40 -1.40
N LEU A 109 -7.05 9.86 -0.67
CA LEU A 109 -6.91 10.51 0.63
C LEU A 109 -6.33 9.55 1.68
N ILE A 110 -6.73 8.27 1.69
CA ILE A 110 -6.13 7.23 2.54
C ILE A 110 -4.64 7.06 2.22
N SER A 111 -4.26 6.99 0.94
CA SER A 111 -2.85 6.87 0.55
C SER A 111 -2.02 8.10 0.96
N ILE A 112 -2.58 9.31 0.84
CA ILE A 112 -1.91 10.54 1.31
C ILE A 112 -1.74 10.55 2.83
N ILE A 113 -2.79 10.23 3.59
CA ILE A 113 -2.70 10.17 5.06
C ILE A 113 -1.66 9.14 5.50
N THR A 114 -1.63 7.99 4.82
CA THR A 114 -0.64 6.95 5.08
C THR A 114 0.77 7.45 4.80
N LEU A 115 0.98 8.18 3.70
CA LEU A 115 2.26 8.81 3.39
C LEU A 115 2.70 9.77 4.49
N PHE A 116 1.85 10.72 4.88
CA PHE A 116 2.17 11.67 5.95
C PHE A 116 2.50 10.96 7.25
N SER A 117 1.67 10.01 7.67
CA SER A 117 1.91 9.23 8.89
C SER A 117 3.22 8.43 8.81
N ALA A 118 3.49 7.76 7.69
CA ALA A 118 4.71 7.00 7.49
C ALA A 118 5.97 7.89 7.47
N THR A 119 5.90 9.09 6.87
CA THR A 119 7.02 10.04 6.91
C THR A 119 7.30 10.57 8.31
N ILE A 120 6.26 10.82 9.12
CA ILE A 120 6.43 11.22 10.51
C ILE A 120 7.02 10.07 11.32
N ALA A 121 6.55 8.83 11.11
CA ALA A 121 7.09 7.65 11.76
C ALA A 121 8.58 7.42 11.40
N ASP A 122 8.95 7.59 10.13
CA ASP A 122 10.35 7.52 9.67
C ASP A 122 11.23 8.58 10.36
N MET A 123 10.76 9.84 10.41
CA MET A 123 11.47 10.90 11.13
C MET A 123 11.64 10.61 12.63
N LEU A 124 10.63 10.04 13.28
CA LEU A 124 10.74 9.63 14.69
C LEU A 124 11.75 8.50 14.90
N LEU A 125 11.81 7.53 13.98
CA LEU A 125 12.80 6.45 14.03
C LEU A 125 14.22 6.99 13.87
N ILE A 126 14.43 7.92 12.93
CA ILE A 126 15.73 8.60 12.72
C ILE A 126 16.13 9.40 13.96
N MET A 127 15.19 10.16 14.55
CA MET A 127 15.44 10.92 15.78
C MET A 127 15.83 9.99 16.94
N LEU A 128 15.19 8.84 17.06
CA LEU A 128 15.50 7.88 18.11
C LEU A 128 16.86 7.22 17.91
N ASP A 129 17.22 6.85 16.68
CA ASP A 129 18.54 6.31 16.35
C ASP A 129 19.65 7.31 16.73
N HIS A 130 19.46 8.58 16.36
CA HIS A 130 20.36 9.66 16.74
C HIS A 130 20.54 9.78 18.26
N LEU A 131 19.45 9.67 19.03
CA LEU A 131 19.50 9.74 20.50
C LEU A 131 20.26 8.57 21.13
N ILE A 132 20.14 7.36 20.56
CA ILE A 132 20.75 6.14 21.11
C ILE A 132 22.24 6.02 20.74
N ARG A 133 22.57 6.35 19.49
CA ARG A 133 23.91 6.17 18.90
C ARG A 133 24.77 7.42 18.95
N GLY A 134 24.18 8.61 19.01
CA GLY A 134 24.91 9.88 18.90
C GLY A 134 25.54 10.12 17.53
N THR A 135 25.16 9.33 16.51
CA THR A 135 25.64 9.43 15.13
C THR A 135 25.11 10.68 14.45
N ALA A 136 25.86 11.28 13.52
CA ALA A 136 25.37 12.43 12.77
C ALA A 136 24.11 12.06 11.98
N MET A 137 23.09 12.92 11.98
CA MET A 137 21.80 12.63 11.32
C MET A 137 21.92 12.34 9.81
N GLU A 138 23.02 12.74 9.18
CA GLU A 138 23.30 12.53 7.75
C GLU A 138 23.72 11.10 7.40
N GLU A 139 24.20 10.31 8.37
CA GLU A 139 24.62 8.92 8.15
C GLU A 139 23.45 7.93 8.31
N ILE A 140 22.30 8.41 8.78
CA ILE A 140 21.12 7.58 9.06
C ILE A 140 20.31 7.42 7.77
N LEU A 141 20.00 6.16 7.45
CA LEU A 141 19.28 5.77 6.25
C LEU A 141 17.82 6.31 6.26
N SER A 142 17.56 7.40 5.55
CA SER A 142 16.20 7.94 5.41
C SER A 142 15.44 7.30 4.25
N LEU A 143 14.18 6.91 4.49
CA LEU A 143 13.30 6.34 3.46
C LEU A 143 12.41 7.34 2.77
N SER A 144 12.61 8.63 3.01
CA SER A 144 11.81 9.72 2.44
C SER A 144 11.66 9.63 0.91
N GLY A 145 12.66 9.11 0.19
CA GLY A 145 12.59 8.89 -1.26
C GLY A 145 11.75 7.69 -1.72
N VAL A 146 11.64 6.64 -0.90
CA VAL A 146 10.95 5.38 -1.25
C VAL A 146 9.45 5.44 -0.91
N LEU A 147 9.07 6.14 0.17
CA LEU A 147 7.67 6.21 0.61
C LEU A 147 6.72 6.80 -0.45
N PRO A 148 7.09 7.86 -1.21
CA PRO A 148 6.26 8.36 -2.30
C PRO A 148 6.09 7.33 -3.41
N VAL A 149 7.14 6.57 -3.75
CA VAL A 149 7.07 5.50 -4.77
C VAL A 149 6.03 4.45 -4.37
N MET A 150 5.96 4.10 -3.08
CA MET A 150 4.98 3.14 -2.55
C MET A 150 3.53 3.62 -2.70
N VAL A 151 3.26 4.93 -2.63
CA VAL A 151 1.93 5.49 -2.92
C VAL A 151 1.53 5.23 -4.36
N PHE A 152 2.44 5.42 -5.32
CA PHE A 152 2.14 5.18 -6.74
C PHE A 152 1.95 3.69 -7.03
N PHE A 153 2.70 2.80 -6.36
CA PHE A 153 2.43 1.36 -6.42
C PHE A 153 1.03 1.01 -5.89
N GLN A 154 0.63 1.56 -4.74
CA GLN A 154 -0.73 1.38 -4.24
C GLN A 154 -1.77 1.85 -5.25
N LEU A 155 -1.62 3.06 -5.80
CA LEU A 155 -2.55 3.60 -6.79
C LEU A 155 -2.62 2.74 -8.06
N PHE A 156 -1.48 2.23 -8.52
CA PHE A 156 -1.43 1.32 -9.66
C PHE A 156 -2.19 0.02 -9.38
N PHE A 157 -1.95 -0.63 -8.24
CA PHE A 157 -2.70 -1.83 -7.87
C PHE A 157 -4.20 -1.55 -7.75
N ARG A 158 -4.59 -0.39 -7.20
CA ARG A 158 -6.00 0.02 -7.10
C ARG A 158 -6.62 0.33 -8.47
N ALA A 159 -5.85 0.90 -9.39
CA ALA A 159 -6.28 1.13 -10.77
C ALA A 159 -6.64 -0.19 -11.47
N VAL A 160 -5.91 -1.27 -11.21
CA VAL A 160 -6.25 -2.60 -11.72
C VAL A 160 -7.42 -3.19 -10.94
N ASP A 161 -7.45 -3.05 -9.62
CA ASP A 161 -8.38 -3.77 -8.74
C ASP A 161 -9.83 -3.25 -8.77
N TYR A 162 -10.00 -1.93 -8.87
CA TYR A 162 -11.32 -1.28 -8.76
C TYR A 162 -12.28 -1.59 -9.92
N PRO A 163 -11.86 -1.64 -11.19
CA PRO A 163 -12.73 -2.05 -12.29
C PRO A 163 -13.32 -3.45 -12.11
N PHE A 164 -12.51 -4.41 -11.64
CA PHE A 164 -12.97 -5.77 -11.37
C PHE A 164 -13.92 -5.81 -10.18
N THR A 165 -13.60 -5.09 -9.10
CA THR A 165 -14.44 -5.02 -7.90
C THR A 165 -15.80 -4.39 -8.22
N VAL A 166 -15.83 -3.31 -9.00
CA VAL A 166 -17.07 -2.65 -9.43
C VAL A 166 -17.91 -3.56 -10.35
N ARG A 167 -17.26 -4.40 -11.17
CA ARG A 167 -17.98 -5.27 -12.11
C ARG A 167 -18.53 -6.55 -11.49
N PHE A 168 -17.76 -7.20 -10.64
CA PHE A 168 -18.10 -8.53 -10.11
C PHE A 168 -18.58 -8.48 -8.65
N GLY A 169 -18.52 -7.31 -7.99
CA GLY A 169 -18.68 -7.20 -6.55
C GLY A 169 -17.47 -7.71 -5.77
N THR A 170 -17.46 -7.51 -4.46
CA THR A 170 -16.31 -7.78 -3.60
C THR A 170 -16.13 -9.28 -3.37
N THR A 171 -17.22 -10.02 -3.22
CA THR A 171 -17.19 -11.46 -2.97
C THR A 171 -16.84 -12.27 -4.22
N ARG A 172 -17.54 -12.06 -5.34
CA ARG A 172 -17.22 -12.76 -6.60
C ARG A 172 -15.97 -12.18 -7.27
N GLY A 173 -15.73 -10.88 -7.13
CA GLY A 173 -14.49 -10.26 -7.56
C GLY A 173 -13.27 -10.81 -6.84
N ALA A 174 -13.35 -11.06 -5.52
CA ALA A 174 -12.27 -11.74 -4.79
C ALA A 174 -11.99 -13.14 -5.35
N LYS A 175 -13.03 -13.94 -5.65
CA LYS A 175 -12.86 -15.27 -6.26
C LYS A 175 -12.18 -15.20 -7.64
N VAL A 176 -12.59 -14.26 -8.49
CA VAL A 176 -11.97 -14.05 -9.81
C VAL A 176 -10.51 -13.62 -9.67
N LYS A 177 -10.20 -12.72 -8.74
CA LYS A 177 -8.82 -12.29 -8.45
C LYS A 177 -7.96 -13.45 -7.97
N ILE A 178 -8.44 -14.23 -7.00
CA ILE A 178 -7.74 -15.42 -6.51
C ILE A 178 -7.53 -16.41 -7.66
N GLY A 179 -8.50 -16.59 -8.56
CA GLY A 179 -8.35 -17.44 -9.74
C GLY A 179 -7.25 -16.97 -10.69
N ILE A 180 -7.17 -15.66 -10.97
CA ILE A 180 -6.12 -15.08 -11.83
C ILE A 180 -4.74 -15.22 -11.16
N ILE A 181 -4.65 -14.91 -9.87
CA ILE A 181 -3.39 -15.02 -9.11
C ILE A 181 -2.95 -16.48 -9.02
N ALA A 182 -3.86 -17.40 -8.69
CA ALA A 182 -3.59 -18.82 -8.64
C ALA A 182 -3.14 -19.34 -10.01
N GLY A 183 -3.78 -18.92 -11.10
CA GLY A 183 -3.36 -19.25 -12.46
C GLY A 183 -1.95 -18.74 -12.78
N ALA A 184 -1.63 -17.50 -12.41
CA ALA A 184 -0.29 -16.94 -12.60
C ALA A 184 0.76 -17.71 -11.78
N VAL A 185 0.48 -18.01 -10.51
CA VAL A 185 1.36 -18.83 -9.65
C VAL A 185 1.56 -20.22 -10.24
N LEU A 186 0.51 -20.85 -10.77
CA LEU A 186 0.59 -22.18 -11.38
C LEU A 186 1.45 -22.15 -12.64
N ILE A 187 1.31 -21.13 -13.48
CA ILE A 187 2.18 -20.91 -14.65
C ILE A 187 3.63 -20.70 -14.20
N THR A 188 3.87 -19.89 -13.17
CA THR A 188 5.22 -19.69 -12.59
C THR A 188 5.78 -20.99 -12.05
N CYS A 189 4.99 -21.81 -11.35
CA CYS A 189 5.42 -23.11 -10.85
C CYS A 189 5.76 -24.08 -12.00
N ILE A 190 4.95 -24.11 -13.08
CA ILE A 190 5.24 -24.91 -14.27
C ILE A 190 6.53 -24.42 -14.92
N TYR A 191 6.73 -23.11 -15.04
CA TYR A 191 7.96 -22.53 -15.57
C TYR A 191 9.17 -22.84 -14.68
N LEU A 192 9.04 -22.80 -13.36
CA LEU A 192 10.12 -23.19 -12.44
C LEU A 192 10.42 -24.69 -12.49
N LEU A 193 9.47 -25.53 -12.92
CA LEU A 193 9.63 -26.98 -12.97
C LEU A 193 10.18 -27.47 -14.31
N PHE A 194 9.99 -26.70 -15.39
CA PHE A 194 10.35 -27.09 -16.76
C PHE A 194 11.14 -26.04 -17.57
N GLY A 195 11.24 -24.81 -17.08
CA GLY A 195 12.01 -23.74 -17.68
C GLY A 195 13.43 -23.69 -17.11
N ASP A 196 14.35 -23.15 -17.90
CA ASP A 196 15.72 -22.88 -17.44
C ASP A 196 15.66 -21.92 -16.25
N LEU A 197 15.90 -22.45 -15.05
CA LEU A 197 16.04 -21.63 -13.87
C LEU A 197 17.26 -20.73 -14.06
N PRO A 198 17.13 -19.39 -13.88
CA PRO A 198 18.32 -18.62 -13.52
C PRO A 198 18.86 -19.24 -12.23
N GLU A 199 20.12 -19.69 -12.25
CA GLU A 199 20.71 -20.66 -11.32
C GLU A 199 20.62 -20.28 -9.84
N GLN A 200 20.24 -19.05 -9.47
CA GLN A 200 20.04 -18.66 -8.08
C GLN A 200 18.84 -17.72 -7.93
N LEU A 201 17.75 -18.21 -7.31
CA LEU A 201 16.71 -17.34 -6.72
C LEU A 201 17.33 -16.33 -5.71
N GLY A 202 18.50 -16.66 -5.15
CA GLY A 202 19.32 -15.76 -4.34
C GLY A 202 19.74 -14.49 -5.08
N ASP A 203 20.05 -14.56 -6.38
CA ASP A 203 20.45 -13.39 -7.17
C ASP A 203 19.31 -12.39 -7.35
N TRP A 204 18.06 -12.84 -7.42
CA TRP A 204 16.92 -11.92 -7.51
C TRP A 204 16.67 -11.19 -6.19
N PHE A 205 16.74 -11.89 -5.05
CA PHE A 205 16.62 -11.26 -3.73
C PHE A 205 17.80 -10.33 -3.43
N LEU A 206 19.02 -10.74 -3.80
CA LEU A 206 20.21 -9.91 -3.68
C LEU A 206 20.13 -8.70 -4.61
N ALA A 207 19.66 -8.85 -5.86
CA ALA A 207 19.46 -7.73 -6.78
C ALA A 207 18.37 -6.76 -6.28
N ALA A 208 17.29 -7.26 -5.66
CA ALA A 208 16.26 -6.42 -5.05
C ALA A 208 16.79 -5.68 -3.82
N ALA A 209 17.58 -6.35 -2.97
CA ALA A 209 18.24 -5.74 -1.82
C ALA A 209 19.29 -4.70 -2.23
N GLU A 210 20.09 -4.99 -3.25
CA GLU A 210 21.04 -4.05 -3.85
C GLU A 210 20.33 -2.87 -4.52
N PHE A 211 19.21 -3.11 -5.21
CA PHE A 211 18.41 -2.05 -5.81
C PHE A 211 17.85 -1.12 -4.73
N TYR A 212 17.28 -1.70 -3.66
CA TYR A 212 16.85 -0.95 -2.49
C TYR A 212 17.99 -0.14 -1.89
N GLN A 213 19.14 -0.76 -1.66
CA GLN A 213 20.31 -0.09 -1.09
C GLN A 213 20.83 1.04 -2.00
N LYS A 214 20.89 0.84 -3.32
CA LYS A 214 21.31 1.86 -4.29
C LYS A 214 20.35 3.05 -4.35
N VAL A 215 19.04 2.80 -4.26
CA VAL A 215 18.02 3.86 -4.25
C VAL A 215 18.08 4.67 -2.96
N VAL A 216 18.32 4.02 -1.82
CA VAL A 216 18.34 4.69 -0.51
C VAL A 216 19.66 5.41 -0.25
N GLU A 217 20.79 4.89 -0.73
CA GLU A 217 22.10 5.56 -0.65
C GLU A 217 22.25 6.72 -1.66
N GLY A 218 21.25 6.99 -2.51
CA GLY A 218 21.33 8.03 -3.53
C GLY A 218 22.33 7.73 -4.66
N LYS A 219 22.84 6.49 -4.74
CA LYS A 219 23.82 6.02 -5.74
C LYS A 219 23.15 5.30 -6.92
N ALA A 220 21.83 5.38 -7.03
CA ALA A 220 21.12 4.80 -8.15
C ALA A 220 21.49 5.54 -9.45
N THR A 221 21.71 4.79 -10.51
CA THR A 221 21.99 5.34 -11.85
C THR A 221 20.85 6.26 -12.29
N ASP A 222 21.15 7.36 -12.98
CA ASP A 222 20.14 8.32 -13.51
C ASP A 222 18.99 7.63 -14.26
N THR A 223 19.27 6.49 -14.91
CA THR A 223 18.29 5.64 -15.59
C THR A 223 17.21 5.11 -14.65
N VAL A 224 17.56 4.74 -13.41
CA VAL A 224 16.61 4.21 -12.41
C VAL A 224 15.65 5.30 -11.95
N TYR A 225 16.15 6.51 -11.67
CA TYR A 225 15.31 7.65 -11.31
C TYR A 225 14.36 8.02 -12.46
N LEU A 226 14.84 7.95 -13.70
CA LEU A 226 14.02 8.18 -14.89
C LEU A 226 12.89 7.14 -15.01
N ILE A 227 13.20 5.85 -14.83
CA ILE A 227 12.20 4.76 -14.86
C ILE A 227 11.15 4.96 -13.76
N LEU A 228 11.57 5.28 -12.53
CA LEU A 228 10.66 5.55 -11.42
C LEU A 228 9.75 6.75 -11.71
N GLY A 229 10.31 7.83 -12.28
CA GLY A 229 9.55 9.00 -12.70
C GLY A 229 8.48 8.67 -13.75
N ILE A 230 8.84 7.92 -14.80
CA ILE A 230 7.88 7.46 -15.82
C ILE A 230 6.80 6.59 -15.19
N PHE A 231 7.17 5.69 -14.28
CA PHE A 231 6.22 4.82 -13.58
C PHE A 231 5.19 5.62 -12.78
N MET A 232 5.59 6.68 -12.06
CA MET A 232 4.65 7.53 -11.31
C MET A 232 3.59 8.16 -12.23
N TRP A 233 4.01 8.69 -13.37
CA TRP A 233 3.09 9.26 -14.37
C TRP A 233 2.16 8.20 -14.96
N LEU A 234 2.68 7.02 -15.27
CA LEU A 234 1.90 5.91 -15.79
C LEU A 234 0.87 5.42 -14.75
N ALA A 235 1.26 5.28 -13.49
CA ALA A 235 0.38 4.87 -12.40
C ALA A 235 -0.78 5.86 -12.21
N MET A 236 -0.49 7.16 -12.26
CA MET A 236 -1.53 8.20 -12.18
C MET A 236 -2.46 8.19 -13.40
N GLY A 237 -1.91 8.03 -14.61
CA GLY A 237 -2.71 7.87 -15.83
C GLY A 237 -3.61 6.64 -15.80
N ALA A 238 -3.08 5.50 -15.35
CA ALA A 238 -3.84 4.26 -15.18
C ALA A 238 -4.97 4.42 -14.16
N TYR A 239 -4.73 5.13 -13.05
CA TYR A 239 -5.74 5.39 -12.03
C TYR A 239 -6.92 6.23 -12.56
N LEU A 240 -6.64 7.27 -13.35
CA LEU A 240 -7.68 8.08 -14.00
C LEU A 240 -8.44 7.31 -15.08
N LEU A 241 -7.75 6.46 -15.83
CA LEU A 241 -8.37 5.60 -16.85
C LEU A 241 -9.27 4.55 -16.18
N SER A 242 -8.81 3.97 -15.07
CA SER A 242 -9.55 3.03 -14.25
C SER A 242 -10.90 3.61 -13.77
N TYR A 243 -10.92 4.87 -13.33
CA TYR A 243 -12.16 5.57 -12.98
C TYR A 243 -13.18 5.58 -14.13
N ARG A 244 -12.72 5.86 -15.37
CA ARG A 244 -13.60 5.87 -16.55
C ARG A 244 -14.15 4.47 -16.86
N ILE A 245 -13.34 3.43 -16.69
CA ILE A 245 -13.77 2.04 -16.86
C ILE A 245 -14.79 1.66 -15.78
N SER A 246 -14.51 1.96 -14.51
CA SER A 246 -15.42 1.69 -13.39
C SER A 246 -16.80 2.32 -13.61
N CYS A 247 -16.86 3.56 -14.11
CA CYS A 247 -18.14 4.22 -14.43
C CYS A 247 -18.96 3.47 -15.49
N LYS A 248 -18.32 2.91 -16.51
CA LYS A 248 -19.00 2.14 -17.56
C LYS A 248 -19.45 0.76 -17.07
N LEU A 249 -18.76 0.18 -16.08
CA LEU A 249 -19.02 -1.17 -15.58
C LEU A 249 -20.01 -1.22 -14.42
N TYR A 250 -20.26 -0.10 -13.74
CA TYR A 250 -21.04 -0.04 -12.50
C TYR A 250 -22.44 -0.68 -12.59
N LEU A 251 -23.25 -0.31 -13.58
CA LEU A 251 -24.61 -0.85 -13.73
C LEU A 251 -24.62 -2.37 -13.91
N LYS A 252 -23.64 -2.90 -14.66
CA LYS A 252 -23.48 -4.36 -14.86
C LYS A 252 -23.11 -5.09 -13.57
N GLY A 253 -22.41 -4.43 -12.65
CA GLY A 253 -22.13 -4.97 -11.31
C GLY A 253 -23.35 -4.94 -10.40
N VAL A 254 -24.12 -3.84 -10.42
CA VAL A 254 -25.33 -3.68 -9.58
C VAL A 254 -26.37 -4.77 -9.82
N GLU A 255 -26.54 -5.20 -11.06
CA GLU A 255 -27.48 -6.28 -11.42
C GLU A 255 -27.12 -7.61 -10.74
N GLN A 256 -25.82 -7.84 -10.49
CA GLN A 256 -25.28 -9.09 -9.95
C GLN A 256 -25.25 -9.18 -8.43
N PHE A 257 -25.48 -8.08 -7.70
CA PHE A 257 -25.54 -8.12 -6.24
C PHE A 257 -26.65 -9.09 -5.77
N GLU A 258 -26.58 -9.56 -4.54
CA GLU A 258 -27.72 -10.29 -3.95
C GLU A 258 -28.78 -9.27 -3.48
N LYS A 259 -30.05 -9.67 -3.44
CA LYS A 259 -31.21 -8.78 -3.27
C LYS A 259 -31.12 -7.91 -2.01
#